data_AF-A0A973E2B1-F1
#
_entry.id   AF-A0A973E2B1-F1
#
_cell.length_a   1.000
_cell.length_b   1.000
_cell.length_c   1.000
_cell.angle_alpha   90.00
_cell.angle_beta   90.00
_cell.angle_gamma   90.00
#
_symmetry.space_group_name_H-M   'P 1'
#
loop_
_entity.id
_entity.type
_entity.pdbx_description
1 polymer ?
#
loop_
_entity_poly.entity_id
_entity_poly.type
_entity_poly.pdbx_seq_one_letter_code
_entity_poly.pdbx_strand_id
1 'polypeptide(L)'
;MKSKWNLTAFAMMALTIVAHAFGGGPEIWQPVYNSDLPLTVRITMGLVWHGLTVLFIIMAGLSLLAYAKPSLAAGVNMSLMFINLGIGGLALFYGLLQTGGVLLLPQWVLFLPMAYFSFMALIAANRQV
;
A
#
# COMPACT_ATOMS: atom_id res chain seq x y z
N MET A 1 -20.03 0.84 15.64
CA MET A 1 -20.41 1.89 14.66
C MET A 1 -19.44 1.88 13.47
N LYS A 2 -19.85 2.37 12.29
CA LYS A 2 -18.98 2.36 11.11
C LYS A 2 -17.92 3.47 11.21
N SER A 3 -16.64 3.15 10.98
CA SER A 3 -15.54 4.12 11.06
C SER A 3 -15.30 4.80 9.70
N LYS A 4 -15.44 6.13 9.63
CA LYS A 4 -15.12 6.91 8.41
C LYS A 4 -13.66 6.72 7.97
N TRP A 5 -12.77 6.42 8.92
CA TRP A 5 -11.36 6.17 8.65
C TRP A 5 -11.11 4.92 7.81
N ASN A 6 -11.98 3.89 7.92
CA ASN A 6 -11.92 2.73 7.02
C ASN A 6 -12.22 3.14 5.57
N LEU A 7 -13.16 4.06 5.34
CA LEU A 7 -13.43 4.57 3.98
C LEU A 7 -12.28 5.42 3.46
N THR A 8 -11.65 6.23 4.31
CA THR A 8 -10.46 7.00 3.94
C THR A 8 -9.28 6.08 3.59
N ALA A 9 -9.03 5.04 4.39
CA ALA A 9 -7.99 4.04 4.11
C ALA A 9 -8.28 3.29 2.80
N PHE A 10 -9.52 2.84 2.58
CA PHE A 10 -9.97 2.27 1.31
C PHE A 10 -9.69 3.20 0.13
N ALA A 11 -10.11 4.47 0.21
CA ALA A 11 -9.92 5.43 -0.86
C ALA A 11 -8.43 5.65 -1.16
N MET A 12 -7.59 5.75 -0.12
CA MET A 12 -6.15 5.89 -0.26
C MET A 12 -5.52 4.69 -1.00
N MET A 13 -5.90 3.47 -0.63
CA MET A 13 -5.42 2.24 -1.26
C MET A 13 -5.92 2.12 -2.71
N ALA A 14 -7.19 2.47 -2.96
CA ALA A 14 -7.77 2.48 -4.30
C ALA A 14 -7.09 3.49 -5.24
N LEU A 15 -6.82 4.71 -4.76
CA LEU A 15 -6.07 5.71 -5.52
C LEU A 15 -4.63 5.24 -5.80
N THR A 16 -4.02 4.55 -4.84
CA THR A 16 -2.65 4.03 -5.02
C THR A 16 -2.59 2.91 -6.04
N ILE A 17 -3.63 2.07 -6.17
CA ILE A 17 -3.74 1.09 -7.27
C ILE A 17 -3.63 1.80 -8.63
N VAL A 18 -4.37 2.89 -8.80
CA VAL A 18 -4.37 3.67 -10.05
C VAL A 18 -2.99 4.28 -10.28
N ALA A 19 -2.42 4.95 -9.27
CA ALA A 19 -1.10 5.58 -9.37
C ALA A 19 0.00 4.55 -9.68
N HIS A 20 -0.04 3.37 -9.05
CA HIS A 20 0.93 2.30 -9.26
C HIS A 20 0.82 1.69 -10.66
N ALA A 21 -0.40 1.29 -11.06
CA ALA A 21 -0.60 0.61 -12.33
C ALA A 21 -0.38 1.52 -13.54
N PHE A 22 -0.89 2.75 -13.49
CA PHE A 22 -0.91 3.65 -14.65
C PHE A 22 0.16 4.74 -14.61
N GLY A 23 0.56 5.20 -13.41
CA GLY A 23 1.68 6.13 -13.27
C GLY A 23 3.02 5.39 -13.26
N GLY A 24 3.17 4.46 -12.31
CA GLY A 24 4.40 3.68 -12.17
C GLY A 24 4.66 2.70 -13.31
N GLY A 25 3.62 2.23 -14.00
CA GLY A 25 3.75 1.25 -15.09
C GLY A 25 4.67 1.73 -16.21
N PRO A 26 4.36 2.86 -16.88
CA PRO A 26 5.20 3.44 -17.91
C PRO A 26 6.58 3.90 -17.42
N GLU A 27 6.67 4.42 -16.20
CA GLU A 27 7.89 5.03 -15.67
C GLU A 27 8.90 4.00 -15.12
N ILE A 28 8.42 2.93 -14.50
CA ILE A 28 9.27 1.96 -13.77
C ILE A 28 9.18 0.57 -14.40
N TRP A 29 7.96 0.03 -14.54
CA TRP A 29 7.81 -1.35 -14.99
C TRP A 29 8.19 -1.54 -16.45
N GLN A 30 7.73 -0.67 -17.34
CA GLN A 30 7.99 -0.80 -18.78
C GLN A 30 9.49 -0.71 -19.12
N PRO A 31 10.29 0.20 -18.52
CA PRO A 31 11.75 0.19 -18.69
C PRO A 31 12.41 -1.08 -18.17
N VAL A 32 11.99 -1.61 -17.01
CA VAL A 32 12.51 -2.88 -16.49
C VAL A 32 12.20 -4.03 -17.44
N TYR A 33 10.96 -4.11 -17.93
CA TYR A 33 10.53 -5.15 -18.87
C TYR A 33 11.27 -5.06 -20.21
N ASN A 34 11.56 -3.86 -20.70
CA ASN A 34 12.24 -3.65 -21.98
C ASN A 34 13.78 -3.66 -21.88
N SER A 35 14.34 -3.76 -20.68
CA SER A 35 15.79 -3.80 -20.48
C SER A 35 16.44 -5.10 -20.97
N ASP A 36 17.76 -5.07 -21.12
CA ASP A 36 18.59 -6.23 -21.47
C ASP A 36 18.86 -7.19 -20.28
N LEU A 37 18.11 -7.04 -19.18
CA LEU A 37 18.23 -7.93 -18.03
C LEU A 37 17.85 -9.38 -18.40
N PRO A 38 18.46 -10.38 -17.74
CA PRO A 38 18.08 -11.78 -17.92
C PRO A 38 16.58 -11.98 -17.75
N LEU A 39 15.98 -12.85 -18.59
CA LEU A 39 14.53 -13.08 -18.60
C LEU A 39 14.00 -13.42 -17.20
N THR A 40 14.71 -14.26 -16.45
CA THR A 40 14.34 -14.66 -15.08
C THR A 40 14.24 -13.46 -14.13
N VAL A 41 15.14 -12.48 -14.26
CA VAL A 41 15.13 -11.25 -13.46
C VAL A 41 13.93 -10.39 -13.84
N ARG A 42 13.69 -10.17 -15.14
CA ARG A 42 12.55 -9.37 -15.61
C ARG A 42 11.21 -9.95 -15.17
N ILE A 43 11.03 -11.27 -15.29
CA ILE A 43 9.80 -11.95 -14.85
C ILE A 43 9.64 -11.87 -13.33
N THR A 44 10.72 -12.04 -12.56
CA THR A 44 10.68 -11.88 -11.10
C THR A 44 10.25 -10.47 -10.70
N MET A 45 10.83 -9.44 -11.33
CA MET A 45 10.45 -8.06 -11.07
C MET A 45 8.99 -7.78 -11.47
N GLY A 46 8.50 -8.39 -12.55
CA GLY A 46 7.10 -8.30 -12.95
C GLY A 46 6.15 -8.92 -11.94
N LEU A 47 6.51 -10.08 -11.39
CA LEU A 47 5.75 -10.72 -10.33
C LEU A 47 5.68 -9.84 -9.08
N VAL A 48 6.79 -9.23 -8.67
CA VAL A 48 6.81 -8.29 -7.54
C VAL A 48 5.96 -7.05 -7.84
N TRP A 49 6.08 -6.49 -9.05
CA TRP A 49 5.34 -5.32 -9.48
C TRP A 49 3.81 -5.53 -9.47
N HIS A 50 3.34 -6.60 -10.10
CA HIS A 50 1.92 -6.94 -10.13
C HIS A 50 1.44 -7.48 -8.77
N GLY A 51 2.30 -8.17 -8.03
CA GLY A 51 2.04 -8.62 -6.67
C GLY A 51 1.66 -7.47 -5.72
N LEU A 52 2.29 -6.31 -5.87
CA LEU A 52 1.89 -5.11 -5.12
C LEU A 52 0.52 -4.58 -5.51
N THR A 53 0.16 -4.65 -6.79
CA THR A 53 -1.20 -4.30 -7.24
C THR A 53 -2.24 -5.17 -6.55
N VAL A 54 -1.99 -6.49 -6.52
CA VAL A 54 -2.86 -7.45 -5.82
C VAL A 54 -2.91 -7.16 -4.32
N LEU A 55 -1.78 -6.86 -3.70
CA LEU A 55 -1.72 -6.49 -2.29
C LEU A 55 -2.58 -5.24 -2.00
N PHE A 56 -2.48 -4.19 -2.81
CA PHE A 56 -3.30 -2.99 -2.64
C PHE A 56 -4.80 -3.29 -2.79
N ILE A 57 -5.19 -4.13 -3.75
CA ILE A 57 -6.59 -4.56 -3.93
C ILE A 57 -7.09 -5.30 -2.68
N ILE A 58 -6.30 -6.24 -2.17
CA ILE A 58 -6.65 -6.99 -0.94
C ILE A 58 -6.79 -6.03 0.24
N MET A 59 -5.82 -5.13 0.44
CA MET A 59 -5.85 -4.17 1.55
C MET A 59 -7.06 -3.23 1.45
N ALA A 60 -7.38 -2.72 0.26
CA ALA A 60 -8.56 -1.91 0.03
C ALA A 60 -9.85 -2.69 0.36
N GLY A 61 -9.96 -3.92 -0.14
CA GLY A 61 -11.09 -4.81 0.14
C GLY A 61 -11.25 -5.11 1.63
N LEU A 62 -10.15 -5.36 2.34
CA LEU A 62 -10.15 -5.57 3.79
C LEU A 62 -10.61 -4.32 4.54
N SER A 63 -10.15 -3.13 4.14
CA SER A 63 -10.58 -1.88 4.77
C SER A 63 -12.09 -1.63 4.56
N LEU A 64 -12.61 -1.91 3.36
CA LEU A 64 -14.04 -1.86 3.07
C LEU A 64 -14.83 -2.92 3.87
N LEU A 65 -14.28 -4.12 4.01
CA LEU A 65 -14.87 -5.18 4.83
C LEU A 65 -14.93 -4.77 6.32
N ALA A 66 -13.89 -4.15 6.86
CA ALA A 66 -13.86 -3.61 8.22
C ALA A 66 -14.87 -2.48 8.43
N TYR A 67 -15.16 -1.68 7.39
CA TYR A 67 -16.24 -0.72 7.41
C TYR A 67 -17.62 -1.40 7.44
N ALA A 68 -17.83 -2.44 6.64
CA ALA A 68 -19.09 -3.16 6.55
C ALA A 68 -19.37 -4.05 7.77
N LYS A 69 -18.32 -4.63 8.37
CA LYS A 69 -18.36 -5.56 9.51
C LYS A 69 -17.51 -5.04 10.67
N PRO A 70 -18.05 -4.15 11.52
CA PRO A 70 -17.29 -3.54 12.63
C PRO A 70 -16.67 -4.53 13.61
N SER A 71 -17.23 -5.74 13.76
CA SER A 71 -16.68 -6.79 14.62
C SER A 71 -15.30 -7.29 14.17
N LEU A 72 -14.94 -7.12 12.89
CA LEU A 72 -13.63 -7.49 12.35
C LEU A 72 -12.64 -6.32 12.34
N ALA A 73 -13.12 -5.10 12.63
CA ALA A 73 -12.38 -3.88 12.32
C ALA A 73 -11.05 -3.77 13.08
N ALA A 74 -11.02 -4.14 14.37
CA ALA A 74 -9.80 -4.05 15.16
C ALA A 74 -8.67 -4.92 14.59
N GLY A 75 -8.94 -6.21 14.35
CA GLY A 75 -7.96 -7.14 13.80
C GLY A 75 -7.48 -6.72 12.40
N VAL A 76 -8.42 -6.39 11.51
CA VAL A 76 -8.10 -5.95 10.15
C VAL A 76 -7.23 -4.69 10.17
N ASN A 77 -7.63 -3.66 10.93
CA ASN A 77 -6.92 -2.39 10.94
C ASN A 77 -5.54 -2.50 11.59
N MET A 78 -5.37 -3.37 12.58
CA MET A 78 -4.05 -3.69 13.14
C MET A 78 -3.15 -4.34 12.09
N SER A 79 -3.64 -5.33 11.34
CA SER A 79 -2.87 -5.97 10.26
C SER A 79 -2.49 -4.98 9.17
N LEU A 80 -3.44 -4.17 8.69
CA LEU A 80 -3.19 -3.16 7.68
C LEU A 80 -2.18 -2.12 8.16
N MET A 81 -2.27 -1.66 9.40
CA MET A 81 -1.30 -0.73 9.97
C MET A 81 0.12 -1.29 9.91
N PHE A 82 0.36 -2.52 10.39
CA PHE A 82 1.71 -3.10 10.42
C PHE A 82 2.27 -3.41 9.03
N ILE A 83 1.45 -3.92 8.11
CA ILE A 83 1.88 -4.14 6.71
C ILE A 83 2.34 -2.82 6.09
N ASN A 84 1.52 -1.78 6.23
CA ASN A 84 1.81 -0.48 5.63
C ASN A 84 2.99 0.23 6.31
N LEU A 85 3.14 0.12 7.64
CA LEU A 85 4.33 0.64 8.33
C LEU A 85 5.59 -0.09 7.90
N GLY A 86 5.55 -1.42 7.78
CA GLY A 86 6.70 -2.22 7.35
C GLY A 86 7.17 -1.85 5.95
N ILE A 87 6.25 -1.82 4.98
CA ILE A 87 6.58 -1.47 3.60
C ILE A 87 6.97 0.00 3.47
N GLY A 88 6.24 0.92 4.13
CA GLY A 88 6.58 2.34 4.14
C GLY A 88 7.93 2.62 4.79
N GLY A 89 8.29 1.90 5.86
CA GLY A 89 9.62 1.96 6.47
C GLY A 89 10.72 1.48 5.53
N LEU A 90 10.49 0.37 4.82
CA LEU A 90 11.43 -0.11 3.79
C LEU A 90 11.58 0.91 2.66
N ALA A 91 10.50 1.53 2.20
CA ALA A 91 10.53 2.57 1.18
C ALA A 91 11.37 3.77 1.60
N LEU A 92 11.20 4.25 2.84
CA LEU A 92 12.04 5.32 3.39
C LEU A 92 13.51 4.92 3.46
N PHE A 93 13.79 3.71 3.94
CA PHE A 93 15.16 3.19 4.04
C PHE A 93 15.85 3.15 2.67
N TYR A 94 15.21 2.58 1.66
CA TYR A 94 15.75 2.52 0.30
C TYR A 94 15.83 3.90 -0.36
N GLY A 95 14.81 4.74 -0.22
CA GLY A 95 14.81 6.09 -0.78
C GLY A 95 15.96 6.93 -0.24
N LEU A 96 16.12 6.98 1.08
CA LEU A 96 17.18 7.74 1.74
C LEU A 96 18.57 7.22 1.39
N LEU A 97 18.79 5.90 1.48
CA LEU A 97 20.13 5.33 1.33
C LEU A 97 20.59 5.16 -0.11
N GLN A 98 19.68 4.84 -1.03
CA GLN A 98 20.05 4.53 -2.42
C GLN A 98 19.86 5.71 -3.37
N THR A 99 18.93 6.62 -3.06
CA THR A 99 18.56 7.71 -3.98
C THR A 99 18.82 9.10 -3.41
N GLY A 100 19.23 9.20 -2.14
CA GLY A 100 19.49 10.47 -1.46
C GLY A 100 18.23 11.28 -1.10
N GLY A 101 17.03 10.71 -1.27
CA GLY A 101 15.77 11.38 -0.99
C GLY A 101 14.56 10.45 -1.14
N VAL A 102 13.40 10.84 -0.60
CA VAL A 102 12.19 9.98 -0.60
C VAL A 102 11.24 10.29 -1.77
N LEU A 103 11.50 11.35 -2.51
CA LEU A 103 10.63 11.83 -3.59
C LEU A 103 10.97 11.24 -4.96
N LEU A 104 12.09 10.53 -5.11
CA LEU A 104 12.40 9.81 -6.35
C LEU A 104 11.50 8.58 -6.54
N LEU A 105 10.88 8.11 -5.46
CA LEU A 105 9.99 6.96 -5.40
C LEU A 105 8.66 7.36 -4.70
N PRO A 106 7.95 8.39 -5.19
CA PRO A 106 6.89 9.06 -4.45
C PRO A 106 5.71 8.14 -4.11
N GLN A 107 5.42 7.17 -4.97
CA GLN A 107 4.35 6.18 -4.78
C GLN A 107 4.58 5.26 -3.58
N TRP A 108 5.83 5.08 -3.14
CA TRP A 108 6.17 4.17 -2.05
C TRP A 108 6.03 4.82 -0.68
N VAL A 109 6.12 6.15 -0.61
CA VAL A 109 5.83 6.91 0.61
C VAL A 109 4.34 6.83 0.96
N LEU A 110 3.47 6.50 -0.01
CA LEU A 110 2.02 6.38 0.19
C LEU A 110 1.61 5.26 1.15
N PHE A 111 2.49 4.30 1.44
CA PHE A 111 2.24 3.31 2.50
C PHE A 111 2.14 3.98 3.89
N LEU A 112 2.83 5.09 4.15
CA LEU A 112 2.77 5.79 5.44
C LEU A 112 1.39 6.41 5.75
N PRO A 113 0.75 7.18 4.85
CA PRO A 113 -0.62 7.64 5.08
C PRO A 113 -1.63 6.48 5.16
N MET A 114 -1.43 5.37 4.44
CA MET A 114 -2.28 4.18 4.61
C MET A 114 -2.17 3.58 6.01
N ALA A 115 -0.95 3.48 6.55
CA ALA A 115 -0.71 3.06 7.93
C ALA A 115 -1.40 4.01 8.92
N TYR A 116 -1.27 5.32 8.71
CA TYR A 116 -1.89 6.34 9.55
C TYR A 116 -3.43 6.19 9.57
N PHE A 117 -4.08 6.09 8.40
CA PHE A 117 -5.54 5.94 8.36
C PHE A 117 -6.02 4.62 8.96
N SER A 118 -5.26 3.53 8.76
CA SER A 118 -5.54 2.24 9.40
C SER A 118 -5.43 2.33 10.93
N PHE A 119 -4.43 3.04 11.45
CA PHE A 119 -4.29 3.31 12.89
C PHE A 119 -5.44 4.16 13.44
N MET A 120 -5.83 5.23 12.75
CA MET A 120 -6.98 6.05 13.15
C MET A 120 -8.28 5.23 13.15
N ALA A 121 -8.42 4.31 12.19
CA ALA A 121 -9.54 3.40 12.15
C ALA A 121 -9.53 2.37 13.30
N LEU A 122 -8.36 1.89 13.70
CA LEU A 122 -8.19 1.03 14.88
C LEU A 122 -8.59 1.75 16.17
N ILE A 123 -8.10 2.97 16.39
CA ILE A 123 -8.50 3.78 17.56
C ILE A 123 -10.02 3.97 17.58
N ALA A 124 -10.61 4.30 16.43
CA ALA A 124 -12.05 4.51 16.32
C ALA A 124 -12.86 3.23 16.59
N ALA A 125 -12.33 2.06 16.24
CA ALA A 125 -12.97 0.77 16.54
C ALA A 125 -12.92 0.44 18.04
N ASN A 126 -11.78 0.69 18.70
CA ASN A 126 -11.60 0.37 20.12
C ASN A 126 -12.39 1.28 21.07
N ARG A 127 -12.74 2.50 20.64
CA ARG A 127 -13.61 3.41 21.41
C ARG A 127 -15.10 3.03 21.39
N GLN A 128 -15.46 1.98 20.67
CA GLN A 128 -16.85 1.55 20.45
C GLN A 128 -17.18 0.22 21.13
N VAL A 129 -16.20 -0.37 21.82
CA VAL A 129 -16.36 -1.52 22.73
C VAL A 129 -16.57 -0.96 24.12
#